data_AF-A0A642DBB7-F1
#
_entry.id   AF-A0A642DBB7-F1
#
_cell.length_a   1.000
_cell.length_b   1.000
_cell.length_c   1.000
_cell.angle_alpha   90.00
_cell.angle_beta   90.00
_cell.angle_gamma   90.00
#
_symmetry.space_group_name_H-M   'P 1'
#
loop_
_entity.id
_entity.type
_entity.pdbx_description
1 polymer ?
#
loop_
_entity_poly.entity_id
_entity_poly.type
_entity_poly.pdbx_seq_one_letter_code
_entity_poly.pdbx_strand_id
1 'polypeptide(L)'
;QIQEIRNAYEQQHRKLSEFTDFVRRYFPYVEKLMPVINFLRERLGFNDGIIRRLCEFKEVGIKGELYSPEFNRSFDTRHSVCSIRQDESGKFDFKIDGVSHVSWFRKKMNEFREAIGIPKSRQNRGIKL
;
A
#
# COMPACT_ATOMS: atom_id res chain seq x y z
N GLN A 1 35.94 -7.87 27.73
CA GLN A 1 35.10 -6.71 27.35
C GLN A 1 35.00 -6.50 25.84
N ILE A 2 36.02 -5.99 25.10
CA ILE A 2 35.88 -5.71 23.65
C ILE A 2 35.56 -6.98 22.82
N GLN A 3 36.23 -8.10 23.09
CA GLN A 3 35.99 -9.35 22.37
C GLN A 3 34.60 -9.94 22.62
N GLU A 4 34.06 -9.79 23.83
CA GLU A 4 32.71 -10.26 24.18
C GLU A 4 31.64 -9.42 23.49
N ILE A 5 31.82 -8.09 23.42
CA ILE A 5 30.95 -7.18 22.69
C ILE A 5 30.93 -7.54 21.20
N ARG A 6 32.10 -7.78 20.61
CA ARG A 6 32.22 -8.20 19.20
C ARG A 6 31.55 -9.54 18.94
N ASN A 7 31.78 -10.54 19.79
CA ASN A 7 31.16 -11.86 19.66
C ASN A 7 29.63 -11.78 19.79
N ALA A 8 29.11 -10.98 20.72
CA ALA A 8 27.67 -10.78 20.88
C ALA A 8 27.03 -10.10 19.67
N TYR A 9 27.70 -9.08 19.11
CA TYR A 9 27.28 -8.40 17.88
C TYR A 9 27.24 -9.36 16.69
N GLU A 10 28.31 -10.13 16.46
CA GLU A 10 28.39 -11.11 15.38
C GLU A 10 27.31 -12.21 15.53
N GLN A 11 27.02 -12.65 16.75
CA GLN A 11 25.93 -13.60 17.02
C GLN A 11 24.54 -13.01 16.72
N GLN A 12 24.27 -11.75 17.09
CA GLN A 12 23.01 -11.07 16.76
C GLN A 12 22.83 -10.92 15.24
N HIS A 13 23.89 -10.50 14.54
CA HIS A 13 23.87 -10.37 13.08
C HIS A 13 23.64 -11.71 12.39
N ARG A 14 24.27 -12.79 12.86
CA ARG A 14 24.05 -14.13 12.31
C ARG A 14 22.60 -14.57 12.47
N LYS A 15 22.01 -14.42 13.66
CA LYS A 15 20.60 -14.76 13.92
C LYS A 15 19.64 -13.99 13.01
N LEU A 16 19.90 -12.70 12.78
CA LEU A 16 19.08 -11.89 11.88
C LEU A 16 19.21 -12.34 10.41
N SER A 17 20.43 -12.69 9.98
CA SER A 17 20.67 -13.22 8.64
C SER A 17 19.93 -14.55 8.45
N GLU A 18 20.07 -15.49 9.38
CA GLU A 18 19.40 -16.80 9.32
C GLU A 18 17.88 -16.66 9.25
N PHE A 19 17.30 -15.74 10.03
CA PHE A 19 15.87 -15.44 9.96
C PHE A 19 15.47 -14.86 8.60
N THR A 20 16.24 -13.90 8.09
CA THR A 20 15.98 -13.28 6.78
C THR A 20 16.04 -14.30 5.65
N ASP A 21 17.03 -15.20 5.68
CA ASP A 21 17.19 -16.26 4.69
C ASP A 21 16.06 -17.29 4.77
N PHE A 22 15.63 -17.65 5.98
CA PHE A 22 14.45 -18.50 6.18
C PHE A 22 13.19 -17.87 5.60
N VAL A 23 12.94 -16.58 5.89
CA VAL A 23 11.79 -15.85 5.36
C VAL A 23 11.85 -15.78 3.83
N ARG A 24 13.00 -15.46 3.23
CA ARG A 24 13.16 -15.42 1.78
C ARG A 24 12.91 -16.78 1.12
N ARG A 25 13.38 -17.86 1.74
CA ARG A 25 13.25 -19.22 1.20
C ARG A 25 11.81 -19.71 1.18
N TYR A 26 11.05 -19.47 2.25
CA TYR A 26 9.70 -20.00 2.40
C TYR A 26 8.58 -18.99 2.08
N PHE A 27 8.89 -17.69 2.10
CA PHE A 27 7.97 -16.59 1.85
C PHE A 27 8.56 -15.57 0.85
N PRO A 28 8.87 -15.99 -0.39
CA PRO A 28 9.62 -15.18 -1.37
C PRO A 28 8.89 -13.90 -1.81
N TYR A 29 7.60 -13.77 -1.49
CA TYR A 29 6.79 -12.59 -1.81
C TYR A 29 6.92 -11.45 -0.77
N VAL A 30 7.45 -11.72 0.42
CA VAL A 30 7.54 -10.72 1.51
C VAL A 30 8.37 -9.51 1.08
N GLU A 31 9.49 -9.73 0.41
CA GLU A 31 10.33 -8.65 -0.11
C GLU A 31 9.59 -7.78 -1.13
N LYS A 32 8.75 -8.39 -1.97
CA LYS A 32 7.91 -7.68 -2.95
C LYS A 32 6.72 -6.95 -2.33
N LEU A 33 6.30 -7.32 -1.12
CA LEU A 33 5.23 -6.62 -0.38
C LEU A 33 5.73 -5.34 0.31
N MET A 34 7.02 -5.24 0.64
CA MET A 34 7.58 -4.10 1.38
C MET A 34 7.21 -2.72 0.80
N PRO A 35 7.30 -2.48 -0.53
CA PRO A 35 6.90 -1.19 -1.09
C PRO A 35 5.42 -0.86 -0.85
N VAL A 36 4.54 -1.86 -0.93
CA VAL A 36 3.10 -1.68 -0.69
C VAL A 36 2.84 -1.42 0.80
N ILE A 37 3.51 -2.14 1.70
CA ILE A 37 3.39 -1.93 3.15
C ILE A 37 3.80 -0.51 3.54
N ASN A 38 4.93 -0.03 3.03
CA ASN A 38 5.41 1.34 3.30
C ASN A 38 4.42 2.38 2.75
N PHE A 39 3.91 2.16 1.53
CA PHE A 39 2.88 3.03 0.97
C PHE A 39 1.61 3.08 1.85
N LEU A 40 1.09 1.94 2.28
CA LEU A 40 -0.11 1.86 3.13
C LEU A 40 0.10 2.58 4.47
N ARG A 41 1.26 2.37 5.12
CA ARG A 41 1.58 2.96 6.42
C ARG A 41 1.86 4.46 6.31
N GLU A 42 2.80 4.84 5.46
CA GLU A 42 3.38 6.19 5.45
C GLU A 42 2.57 7.15 4.58
N ARG A 43 1.90 6.66 3.53
CA ARG A 43 1.17 7.51 2.58
C ARG A 43 -0.32 7.47 2.82
N LEU A 44 -0.90 6.31 3.13
CA LEU A 44 -2.34 6.20 3.41
C LEU A 44 -2.69 6.25 4.90
N GLY A 45 -1.69 6.20 5.79
CA GLY A 45 -1.92 6.29 7.24
C GLY A 45 -2.65 5.08 7.82
N PHE A 46 -2.61 3.91 7.16
CA PHE A 46 -3.26 2.72 7.67
C PHE A 46 -2.53 2.19 8.91
N ASN A 47 -3.29 1.78 9.93
CA ASN A 47 -2.72 1.14 11.10
C ASN A 47 -2.32 -0.32 10.82
N ASP A 48 -1.50 -0.87 11.70
CA ASP A 48 -0.92 -2.21 11.56
C ASP A 48 -1.96 -3.34 11.55
N GLY A 49 -3.11 -3.14 12.19
CA GLY A 49 -4.20 -4.12 12.17
C GLY A 49 -4.89 -4.22 10.80
N ILE A 50 -4.96 -3.12 10.04
CA ILE A 50 -5.46 -3.13 8.66
C ILE A 50 -4.39 -3.69 7.72
N ILE A 51 -3.15 -3.20 7.84
CA ILE A 51 -2.02 -3.64 7.00
C ILE A 51 -1.80 -5.14 7.12
N ARG A 52 -1.82 -5.69 8.34
CA ARG A 52 -1.67 -7.14 8.57
C ARG A 52 -2.71 -7.96 7.82
N ARG A 53 -3.99 -7.57 7.91
CA ARG A 53 -5.09 -8.26 7.21
C ARG A 53 -4.93 -8.18 5.68
N LEU A 54 -4.49 -7.03 5.16
CA LEU A 54 -4.20 -6.87 3.74
C LEU A 54 -3.01 -7.74 3.29
N CYS A 55 -1.96 -7.89 4.11
CA CYS A 55 -0.82 -8.76 3.85
C CYS A 55 -1.14 -10.25 3.96
N GLU A 56 -2.23 -10.61 4.63
CA GLU A 56 -2.84 -11.95 4.57
C GLU A 56 -3.68 -12.15 3.30
N PHE A 57 -3.64 -11.19 2.36
CA PHE A 57 -4.44 -11.13 1.14
C PHE A 57 -5.96 -11.18 1.38
N LYS A 58 -6.40 -10.79 2.58
CA LYS A 58 -7.81 -10.65 2.91
C LYS A 58 -8.33 -9.30 2.46
N GLU A 59 -9.59 -9.28 2.07
CA GLU A 59 -10.31 -8.05 1.81
C GLU A 59 -10.67 -7.36 3.13
N VAL A 60 -10.45 -6.04 3.20
CA VAL A 60 -10.72 -5.24 4.39
C VAL A 60 -11.70 -4.14 4.04
N GLY A 61 -12.88 -4.18 4.64
CA GLY A 61 -13.86 -3.10 4.55
C GLY A 61 -13.42 -1.88 5.36
N ILE A 62 -13.44 -0.72 4.74
CA ILE A 62 -13.17 0.59 5.36
C ILE A 62 -14.45 1.43 5.37
N LYS A 63 -14.68 2.12 6.48
CA LYS A 63 -15.76 3.10 6.67
C LYS A 63 -15.15 4.41 7.17
N GLY A 64 -15.79 5.53 6.86
CA GLY A 64 -15.29 6.86 7.22
C GLY A 64 -14.59 7.46 6.01
N GLU A 65 -13.31 7.76 6.12
CA GLU A 65 -12.57 8.43 5.05
C GLU A 65 -11.30 7.67 4.63
N LEU A 66 -10.89 7.89 3.38
CA LEU A 66 -9.59 7.48 2.85
C LEU A 66 -8.79 8.69 2.40
N TYR A 67 -7.58 8.86 2.95
CA TYR A 67 -6.68 9.93 2.57
C TYR A 67 -6.02 9.67 1.20
N SER A 68 -6.02 10.68 0.34
CA SER A 68 -5.34 10.66 -0.95
C SER A 68 -4.08 11.53 -0.91
N PRO A 69 -2.89 10.92 -1.06
CA PRO A 69 -1.65 11.68 -1.22
C PRO A 69 -1.61 12.51 -2.51
N GLU A 70 -2.27 12.07 -3.58
CA GLU A 70 -2.31 12.77 -4.88
C GLU A 70 -3.05 14.10 -4.76
N PHE A 71 -4.11 14.14 -3.95
CA PHE A 71 -4.97 15.32 -3.78
C PHE A 71 -4.79 16.04 -2.45
N ASN A 72 -3.91 15.52 -1.59
CA ASN A 72 -3.70 15.98 -0.22
C ASN A 72 -5.03 16.20 0.55
N ARG A 73 -5.95 15.23 0.44
CA ARG A 73 -7.31 15.32 1.00
C ARG A 73 -7.89 13.93 1.25
N SER A 74 -8.76 13.85 2.25
CA SER A 74 -9.57 12.68 2.55
C SER A 74 -10.89 12.65 1.77
N PHE A 75 -11.31 11.44 1.38
CA PHE A 75 -12.57 11.21 0.69
C PHE A 75 -13.44 10.23 1.47
N ASP A 76 -14.70 10.58 1.66
CA ASP A 76 -15.67 9.73 2.32
C ASP A 76 -15.91 8.41 1.57
N THR A 77 -16.02 7.35 2.35
CA THR A 77 -16.50 6.04 1.94
C THR A 77 -17.44 5.44 2.98
N ARG A 78 -18.65 5.07 2.53
CA ARG A 78 -19.64 4.38 3.36
C ARG A 78 -19.23 2.93 3.62
N HIS A 79 -18.62 2.29 2.62
CA HIS A 79 -18.10 0.93 2.68
C HIS A 79 -17.24 0.63 1.45
N SER A 80 -15.96 0.98 1.49
CA SER A 80 -15.01 0.57 0.45
C SER A 80 -14.26 -0.68 0.86
N VAL A 81 -14.03 -1.57 -0.08
CA VAL A 81 -13.30 -2.81 0.13
C VAL A 81 -11.87 -2.65 -0.39
N CYS A 82 -10.91 -2.72 0.52
CA CYS A 82 -9.49 -2.63 0.23
C CYS A 82 -8.89 -4.04 0.08
N SER A 83 -7.98 -4.22 -0.88
CA SER A 83 -7.25 -5.48 -1.06
C SER A 83 -5.85 -5.24 -1.63
N ILE A 84 -4.94 -6.19 -1.39
CA ILE A 84 -3.67 -6.29 -2.11
C ILE A 84 -3.81 -7.41 -3.14
N ARG A 85 -3.51 -7.11 -4.40
CA ARG A 85 -3.57 -8.08 -5.51
C ARG A 85 -2.20 -8.16 -6.19
N GLN A 86 -1.81 -9.37 -6.57
CA GLN A 86 -0.61 -9.60 -7.36
C GLN A 86 -0.98 -9.55 -8.85
N ASP A 87 -0.19 -8.85 -9.66
CA ASP A 87 -0.31 -8.89 -11.11
C ASP A 87 0.52 -10.03 -11.73
N GLU A 88 0.41 -10.20 -13.05
CA GLU A 88 1.12 -11.24 -13.81
C GLU A 88 2.65 -11.09 -13.74
N SER A 89 3.18 -9.88 -13.50
CA SER A 89 4.61 -9.64 -13.29
C SER A 89 5.09 -10.04 -11.89
N GLY A 90 4.16 -10.42 -11.01
CA GLY A 90 4.41 -10.74 -9.62
C GLY A 90 4.50 -9.51 -8.72
N LYS A 91 4.14 -8.32 -9.20
CA LYS A 91 4.10 -7.08 -8.43
C LYS A 91 2.78 -6.99 -7.65
N PHE A 92 2.86 -6.49 -6.42
CA PHE A 92 1.68 -6.25 -5.59
C PHE A 92 1.16 -4.83 -5.77
N ASP A 93 -0.16 -4.72 -5.92
CA ASP A 93 -0.89 -3.48 -6.05
C ASP A 93 -1.96 -3.37 -4.97
N PHE A 94 -2.13 -2.15 -4.45
CA PHE A 94 -3.25 -1.80 -3.59
C PHE A 94 -4.48 -1.41 -4.42
N LYS A 95 -5.61 -2.09 -4.16
CA LYS A 95 -6.90 -1.87 -4.82
C LYS A 95 -7.95 -1.40 -3.81
N ILE A 96 -8.85 -0.54 -4.28
CA ILE A 96 -10.04 -0.08 -3.55
C ILE A 96 -11.24 -0.36 -4.46
N ASP A 97 -12.22 -1.11 -3.97
CA ASP A 97 -13.42 -1.52 -4.72
C ASP A 97 -13.07 -2.21 -6.06
N GLY A 98 -12.04 -3.05 -6.05
CA GLY A 98 -11.57 -3.81 -7.20
C GLY A 98 -10.76 -3.02 -8.23
N VAL A 99 -10.68 -1.69 -8.12
CA VAL A 99 -9.89 -0.83 -9.04
C VAL A 99 -8.60 -0.34 -8.38
N SER A 100 -7.67 0.20 -9.17
CA SER A 100 -6.45 0.81 -8.61
C SER A 100 -6.80 1.97 -7.67
N HIS A 101 -6.01 2.17 -6.60
CA HIS A 101 -6.23 3.29 -5.68
C HIS A 101 -6.20 4.65 -6.40
N VAL A 102 -5.35 4.81 -7.42
CA VAL A 102 -5.29 6.02 -8.26
C VAL A 102 -6.62 6.26 -8.97
N SER A 103 -7.15 5.22 -9.64
CA SER A 103 -8.45 5.30 -10.32
C SER A 103 -9.57 5.64 -9.36
N TRP A 104 -9.57 5.02 -8.18
CA TRP A 104 -10.56 5.26 -7.14
C TRP A 104 -10.51 6.71 -6.62
N PHE A 105 -9.34 7.21 -6.23
CA PHE A 105 -9.20 8.59 -5.76
C PHE A 105 -9.53 9.63 -6.84
N ARG A 106 -9.13 9.41 -8.09
CA ARG A 106 -9.50 10.29 -9.20
C ARG A 106 -11.01 10.33 -9.44
N LYS A 107 -11.68 9.18 -9.33
CA LYS A 107 -13.14 9.11 -9.38
C LYS A 107 -13.75 9.94 -8.25
N LYS A 108 -13.27 9.78 -7.01
CA LYS A 108 -13.73 10.57 -5.86
C LYS A 108 -13.49 12.07 -6.00
N MET A 109 -12.33 12.48 -6.52
CA MET A 109 -12.05 13.89 -6.80
C MET A 109 -13.00 14.45 -7.86
N ASN A 110 -13.33 13.66 -8.90
CA ASN A 110 -14.29 14.08 -9.91
C ASN A 110 -15.70 14.22 -9.33
N GLU A 111 -16.16 13.26 -8.53
CA GLU A 111 -17.45 13.33 -7.81
C GLU A 111 -17.51 14.58 -6.91
N PHE A 112 -16.43 14.85 -6.17
CA PHE A 112 -16.31 16.03 -5.32
C PHE A 112 -16.41 17.33 -6.13
N ARG A 113 -15.69 17.44 -7.25
CA ARG A 113 -15.72 18.62 -8.13
C ARG A 113 -17.11 18.87 -8.72
N GLU A 114 -17.79 17.81 -9.17
CA GLU A 114 -19.15 17.90 -9.70
C GLU A 114 -20.13 18.40 -8.64
N ALA A 115 -20.01 17.92 -7.40
CA ALA A 115 -20.85 18.35 -6.29
C ALA A 115 -20.69 19.84 -5.93
N ILE A 116 -19.53 20.45 -6.22
CA ILE A 116 -19.26 21.89 -5.99
C ILE A 116 -19.35 22.74 -7.27
N GLY A 117 -19.89 22.18 -8.36
CA GLY A 117 -20.11 22.90 -9.62
C GLY A 117 -18.85 23.17 -10.46
N ILE A 118 -17.73 22.51 -10.17
CA ILE A 118 -16.50 22.61 -10.96
C ILE A 118 -16.51 21.55 -12.06
N PRO A 119 -16.42 21.92 -13.35
CA PRO A 119 -16.41 20.95 -14.45
C PRO A 119 -15.17 20.05 -14.40
N LYS A 120 -15.32 18.79 -14.80
CA LYS A 120 -14.21 17.83 -14.95
C LYS A 120 -13.13 18.41 -15.86
N SER A 121 -11.87 18.41 -15.43
CA SER A 121 -10.75 18.74 -16.32
C SER A 121 -10.72 17.72 -17.46
N ARG A 122 -10.96 18.15 -18.70
CA ARG A 122 -10.79 17.30 -19.89
C ARG A 122 -9.31 16.89 -19.94
N GLN A 123 -8.98 15.65 -19.61
CA GLN A 123 -7.66 15.11 -19.91
C GLN A 123 -7.50 15.12 -21.43
N ASN A 124 -6.59 15.96 -21.94
CA ASN A 124 -6.18 15.97 -23.35
C ASN A 124 -5.62 14.59 -23.71
N ARG A 125 -6.46 13.70 -24.25
CA ARG A 125 -6.05 12.45 -24.90
C ARG A 125 -5.59 12.69 -26.33
N GLY A 126 -4.64 13.61 -26.53
CA GLY A 126 -4.25 14.00 -27.88
C GLY A 126 -2.96 14.79 -27.94
N ILE A 127 -1.83 14.13 -27.71
CA ILE A 127 -0.62 14.42 -28.49
C ILE A 127 -0.32 13.12 -29.23
N LYS A 128 -0.74 13.05 -30.50
CA LYS A 128 -0.16 12.11 -31.45
C LYS A 128 1.19 12.69 -31.84
N LEU A 129 2.26 11.94 -31.57
CA LEU A 129 3.53 12.08 -32.28
C LEU A 129 3.39 11.40 -33.65
#